data_AF-A0AAX3X3W4-F1
#
_entry.id   AF-A0AAX3X3W4-F1
#
_cell.length_a   1.000
_cell.length_b   1.000
_cell.length_c   1.000
_cell.angle_alpha   90.00
_cell.angle_beta   90.00
_cell.angle_gamma   90.00
#
_symmetry.space_group_name_H-M   'P 1'
#
loop_
_entity.id
_entity.type
_entity.pdbx_description
1 polymer ?
#
loop_
_entity_poly.entity_id
_entity_poly.type
_entity_poly.pdbx_seq_one_letter_code
_entity_poly.pdbx_strand_id
1 'polypeptide(L)' 'MELQYSTAYFQKLDLLEELYLGQASLREMMQTKNGSARYGERFEQIEEAIVKLNKEIRILERHIIQSVDSVIV' A
#
# COMPACT_ATOMS: atom_id res chain seq x y z
N MET A 1 22.35 3.70 6.35
CA MET A 1 21.00 4.31 6.49
C MET A 1 20.15 4.03 5.25
N GLU A 2 20.68 4.20 4.03
CA GLU A 2 19.98 3.89 2.77
C GLU A 2 19.38 2.46 2.69
N LEU A 3 20.13 1.43 3.09
CA LEU A 3 19.67 0.03 3.05
C LEU A 3 18.37 -0.19 3.85
N GLN A 4 18.20 0.53 4.97
CA GLN A 4 17.00 0.43 5.80
C GLN A 4 15.80 1.07 5.12
N TYR A 5 15.98 2.20 4.43
CA TYR A 5 14.93 2.85 3.66
C TYR A 5 14.50 2.01 2.45
N SER A 6 15.45 1.41 1.73
CA SER A 6 15.13 0.48 0.63
C SER A 6 14.39 -0.76 1.12
N THR A 7 14.81 -1.36 2.23
CA THR A 7 14.12 -2.53 2.82
C THR A 7 12.69 -2.18 3.23
N ALA A 8 12.51 -1.06 3.93
CA ALA A 8 11.18 -0.59 4.33
C ALA A 8 10.29 -0.25 3.13
N TYR A 9 10.88 0.27 2.05
CA TYR A 9 10.16 0.57 0.81
C TYR A 9 9.60 -0.70 0.16
N PHE A 10 10.43 -1.73 -0.02
CA PHE A 10 9.98 -2.99 -0.60
C PHE A 10 8.93 -3.70 0.27
N GLN A 11 9.14 -3.75 1.59
CA GLN A 11 8.15 -4.32 2.51
C GLN A 11 6.78 -3.62 2.42
N LYS A 12 6.76 -2.30 2.19
CA LYS A 12 5.51 -1.56 2.01
C LYS A 12 4.88 -1.81 0.64
N LEU A 13 5.67 -2.06 -0.40
CA LEU A 13 5.15 -2.48 -1.70
C LEU A 13 4.50 -3.87 -1.62
N ASP A 14 5.12 -4.82 -0.93
CA ASP A 14 4.56 -6.15 -0.72
C ASP A 14 3.22 -6.07 0.03
N LEU A 15 3.16 -5.27 1.10
CA LEU A 15 1.91 -5.03 1.83
C LEU A 15 0.84 -4.35 0.94
N LEU A 16 1.24 -3.44 0.06
CA LEU A 16 0.32 -2.76 -0.85
C LEU A 16 -0.31 -3.75 -1.84
N GLU A 17 0.50 -4.69 -2.36
CA GLU A 17 0.00 -5.78 -3.21
C GLU A 17 -1.02 -6.66 -2.47
N GLU A 18 -0.71 -7.08 -1.24
CA GLU A 18 -1.64 -7.87 -0.41
C GLU A 18 -2.98 -7.14 -0.17
N LEU A 19 -2.94 -5.83 0.08
CA LEU A 19 -4.15 -5.03 0.26
C LEU A 19 -5.00 -4.97 -1.01
N TYR A 20 -4.39 -4.80 -2.19
CA TYR A 20 -5.13 -4.83 -3.46
C TYR A 20 -5.74 -6.21 -3.76
N LEU A 21 -5.03 -7.30 -3.45
CA LEU A 21 -5.57 -8.65 -3.58
C LEU A 21 -6.76 -8.89 -2.63
N GLY A 22 -6.63 -8.44 -1.39
CA GLY A 22 -7.71 -8.49 -0.40
C GLY A 22 -8.93 -7.66 -0.83
N GLN A 23 -8.69 -6.47 -1.36
CA GLN A 23 -9.74 -5.61 -1.91
C GLN A 23 -10.49 -6.27 -3.07
N ALA A 24 -9.76 -6.84 -4.04
CA ALA A 24 -10.34 -7.51 -5.20
C ALA A 24 -11.22 -8.69 -4.76
N SER A 25 -10.73 -9.47 -3.80
CA SER A 25 -11.46 -10.60 -3.21
C SER A 25 -12.76 -10.15 -2.53
N LEU A 26 -12.71 -9.05 -1.76
CA LEU A 26 -13.92 -8.48 -1.14
C LEU A 26 -14.92 -8.00 -2.18
N ARG A 27 -14.45 -7.36 -3.26
CA ARG A 27 -15.30 -6.89 -4.36
C ARG A 27 -16.03 -8.05 -5.02
N GLU A 28 -15.34 -9.16 -5.29
CA GLU A 28 -15.94 -10.37 -5.85
C GLU A 28 -16.99 -10.99 -4.90
N MET A 29 -16.69 -11.03 -3.59
CA MET A 29 -17.65 -11.50 -2.59
C MET A 29 -18.91 -10.63 -2.52
N MET A 30 -18.78 -9.31 -2.64
CA MET A 30 -19.92 -8.38 -2.66
C MET A 30 -20.81 -8.55 -3.90
N GLN A 31 -20.22 -8.91 -5.04
CA GLN A 31 -20.96 -9.16 -6.29
C GLN A 31 -21.68 -10.51 -6.27
N THR A 32 -21.08 -11.52 -5.65
CA THR A 32 -21.62 -12.90 -5.63
C THR A 32 -22.59 -13.16 -4.48
N LYS A 33 -22.45 -12.46 -3.35
CA LYS A 33 -23.34 -12.56 -2.19
C LYS A 33 -24.01 -11.22 -1.95
N ASN A 34 -25.30 -11.11 -2.30
CA ASN A 34 -26.17 -9.93 -2.09
C ASN A 34 -25.67 -9.02 -0.96
N GLY A 35 -24.92 -7.97 -1.35
CA GLY A 35 -24.00 -7.17 -0.55
C GLY A 35 -24.29 -7.13 0.94
N SER A 36 -23.52 -7.91 1.72
CA SER A 36 -23.52 -7.73 3.18
C SER A 36 -22.84 -6.39 3.50
N ALA A 37 -23.49 -5.52 4.28
CA ALA A 37 -22.95 -4.23 4.71
C ALA A 37 -21.54 -4.34 5.33
N ARG A 38 -21.25 -5.50 5.96
CA ARG A 38 -19.95 -5.84 6.53
C ARG A 38 -18.82 -5.93 5.49
N TYR A 39 -19.11 -6.38 4.26
CA TYR A 39 -18.11 -6.42 3.20
C TYR A 39 -17.82 -5.03 2.64
N GLY A 40 -18.84 -4.16 2.59
CA GLY A 40 -18.67 -2.75 2.21
C GLY A 40 -17.78 -1.98 3.18
N GLU A 41 -18.06 -2.09 4.49
CA GLU A 41 -17.25 -1.45 5.52
C GLU A 41 -15.78 -1.91 5.47
N ARG A 42 -15.54 -3.23 5.33
CA ARG A 42 -14.18 -3.76 5.17
C ARG A 42 -13.50 -3.28 3.89
N PHE A 43 -14.25 -3.14 2.79
CA PHE A 43 -13.72 -2.63 1.54
C PHE A 43 -13.25 -1.17 1.69
N GLU A 44 -14.07 -0.32 2.33
CA GLU A 44 -13.71 1.07 2.64
C GLU A 44 -12.47 1.16 3.56
N GLN A 45 -12.39 0.29 4.57
CA GLN A 45 -11.20 0.23 5.45
C GLN A 45 -9.93 -0.12 4.68
N ILE A 46 -10.00 -1.05 3.71
CA ILE A 46 -8.86 -1.40 2.87
C ILE A 46 -8.49 -0.24 1.94
N GLU A 47 -9.47 0.44 1.34
CA GLU A 47 -9.24 1.65 0.53
C GLU A 47 -8.50 2.74 1.33
N GLU A 48 -8.93 3.01 2.55
CA GLU A 48 -8.24 3.96 3.42
C GLU A 48 -6.81 3.53 3.76
N ALA A 49 -6.59 2.23 4.01
CA ALA A 49 -5.28 1.68 4.30
C ALA A 49 -4.35 1.82 3.08
N ILE A 50 -4.84 1.53 1.87
CA ILE A 50 -4.11 1.71 0.60
C ILE A 50 -3.71 3.18 0.42
N VAL A 51 -4.61 4.14 0.67
CA VAL A 51 -4.29 5.57 0.55
C VAL A 51 -3.21 6.00 1.54
N LYS A 52 -3.28 5.53 2.79
CA LYS A 52 -2.27 5.84 3.83
C LYS A 52 -0.91 5.23 3.44
N LEU A 53 -0.90 3.96 3.05
CA LEU A 53 0.32 3.24 2.68
C LEU A 53 1.01 3.87 1.46
N ASN A 54 0.24 4.25 0.43
CA ASN A 54 0.78 4.96 -0.73
C ASN A 54 1.47 6.29 -0.37
N LYS A 55 0.94 7.04 0.62
CA LYS A 55 1.60 8.26 1.10
C LYS A 55 2.94 7.95 1.78
N GLU A 56 3.00 6.89 2.57
CA GLU A 56 4.23 6.45 3.23
C GLU A 56 5.28 5.99 2.21
N ILE A 57 4.88 5.21 1.20
CA ILE A 57 5.74 4.77 0.11
C ILE A 57 6.35 5.98 -0.61
N ARG A 58 5.54 7.00 -0.96
CA ARG A 58 6.05 8.25 -1.57
C ARG A 58 7.03 9.01 -0.71
N ILE A 59 6.90 8.94 0.62
CA ILE A 59 7.89 9.55 1.53
C ILE A 59 9.21 8.79 1.42
N LEU A 60 9.18 7.46 1.41
CA LEU A 60 10.39 6.62 1.26
C LEU A 60 11.05 6.82 -0.10
N GLU A 61 10.28 6.85 -1.19
CA GLU A 61 10.79 7.12 -2.55
C GLU A 61 11.60 8.42 -2.59
N ARG A 62 11.05 9.51 -2.01
CA ARG A 62 11.76 10.79 -1.95
C ARG A 62 13.07 10.70 -1.15
N HIS A 63 13.08 9.99 -0.02
CA HIS A 63 14.30 9.83 0.77
C HIS A 63 15.35 9.02 0.02
N ILE A 64 14.96 7.95 -0.67
CA ILE A 64 15.86 7.13 -1.48
C ILE A 64 16.46 7.97 -2.61
N ILE A 65 15.64 8.71 -3.37
CA ILE A 65 16.11 9.58 -4.46
C ILE A 65 17.08 10.65 -3.95
N GLN A 66 16.72 11.36 -2.88
CA GLN A 66 17.58 12.39 -2.28
C GLN A 66 18.92 11.84 -1.79
N SER A 67 18.92 10.60 -1.29
CA SER A 67 20.16 9.95 -0.84
C SER A 67 21.05 9.62 -2.05
N VAL A 68 20.49 9.13 -3.15
CA VAL A 68 21.22 8.87 -4.39
C VAL A 68 21.78 10.16 -5.01
N ASP A 69 21.00 11.24 -5.04
CA ASP A 69 21.44 12.53 -5.56
C ASP A 69 22.58 13.14 -4.73
N SER A 70 22.63 12.85 -3.42
CA SER A 70 23.70 13.31 -2.52
C SER A 70 25.04 12.60 -2.70
N VAL A 71 25.08 11.47 -3.42
CA VAL A 71 26.29 10.68 -3.67
C VAL A 71 26.99 11.06 -4.98
N ILE A 72 26.32 11.81 -5.88
CA ILE A 72 26.82 12.16 -7.22
C ILE A 72 27.49 13.56 -7.28
N VAL A 73 27.66 14.25 -6.14
CA VAL A 73 28.32 15.58 -6.07
C VAL A 73 29.78 15.49 -5.65
#